data_AF-A0A656GFI8-F1
#
_entry.id   AF-A0A656GFI8-F1
#
_cell.length_a   1.000
_cell.length_b   1.000
_cell.length_c   1.000
_cell.angle_alpha   90.00
_cell.angle_beta   90.00
_cell.angle_gamma   90.00
#
_symmetry.space_group_name_H-M   'P 1'
#
loop_
_entity.id
_entity.type
_entity.pdbx_description
1 polymer ?
#
loop_
_entity_poly.entity_id
_entity_poly.type
_entity_poly.pdbx_seq_one_letter_code
_entity_poly.pdbx_strand_id
1 'polypeptide(L)'
;MELHQNFDQERFRFSQLPFRSQFWIFILLFGKVGFIILFPISIISHIAVIHASDDSWQQVTVELLIGLYPFLLGIPLLSWLIGHIVINRFPRLWFRPPKGPLWELNRRTGLVTIFGYKRHRKEGVIEEFIAPFYEFDAYMTTTHDRHGCYHGLMLQHRYEEQCINFHALLGPD
;
A
#
# COMPACT_ATOMS: atom_id res chain seq x y z
N MET A 1 13.94 -10.08 -12.77
CA MET A 1 13.03 -10.37 -11.64
C MET A 1 11.63 -10.23 -12.18
N GLU A 2 10.82 -11.28 -12.10
CA GLU A 2 9.48 -11.29 -12.69
C GLU A 2 8.45 -10.89 -11.62
N LEU A 3 7.73 -9.79 -11.86
CA LEU A 3 6.70 -9.28 -10.95
C LEU A 3 5.38 -10.04 -11.08
N HIS A 4 5.28 -11.00 -12.01
CA HIS A 4 4.08 -11.77 -12.35
C HIS A 4 2.86 -10.91 -12.72
N GLN A 5 3.02 -9.61 -12.82
CA GLN A 5 2.02 -8.64 -13.24
C GLN A 5 2.24 -8.37 -14.74
N ASN A 6 1.17 -8.47 -15.53
CA ASN A 6 1.21 -8.15 -16.95
C ASN A 6 -0.09 -7.45 -17.33
N PHE A 7 0.03 -6.27 -17.91
CA PHE A 7 -1.09 -5.47 -18.37
C PHE A 7 -0.86 -5.12 -19.84
N ASP A 8 -1.41 -5.93 -20.71
CA ASP A 8 -1.38 -5.71 -22.15
C ASP A 8 -2.81 -5.84 -22.74
N GLN A 9 -2.93 -5.67 -24.04
CA GLN A 9 -4.22 -5.73 -24.72
C GLN A 9 -4.84 -7.14 -24.70
N GLU A 10 -4.03 -8.19 -24.53
CA GLU A 10 -4.46 -9.59 -24.54
C GLU A 10 -4.74 -10.14 -23.14
N ARG A 11 -3.97 -9.71 -22.14
CA ARG A 11 -3.95 -10.27 -20.78
C ARG A 11 -3.86 -9.16 -19.75
N PHE A 12 -4.73 -9.28 -18.76
CA PHE A 12 -4.76 -8.42 -17.59
C PHE A 12 -4.54 -9.29 -16.35
N ARG A 13 -3.29 -9.34 -15.89
CA ARG A 13 -2.81 -10.20 -14.81
C ARG A 13 -2.33 -9.36 -13.64
N PHE A 14 -2.92 -9.57 -12.47
CA PHE A 14 -2.58 -8.85 -11.26
C PHE A 14 -1.78 -9.71 -10.28
N SER A 15 -0.78 -9.10 -9.65
CA SER A 15 -0.01 -9.71 -8.56
C SER A 15 0.21 -8.69 -7.46
N GLN A 16 0.08 -9.11 -6.21
CA GLN A 16 0.28 -8.24 -5.06
C GLN A 16 1.68 -8.43 -4.47
N LEU A 17 2.40 -7.31 -4.26
CA LEU A 17 3.68 -7.32 -3.56
C LEU A 17 3.54 -7.97 -2.17
N PRO A 18 4.56 -8.73 -1.71
CA PRO A 18 4.50 -9.33 -0.39
C PRO A 18 4.57 -8.25 0.70
N PHE A 19 4.01 -8.56 1.86
CA PHE A 19 3.95 -7.67 3.02
C PHE A 19 5.29 -7.01 3.37
N ARG A 20 6.40 -7.74 3.27
CA ARG A 20 7.74 -7.19 3.53
C ARG A 20 8.10 -6.03 2.61
N SER A 21 7.79 -6.14 1.32
CA SER A 21 8.09 -5.09 0.35
C SER A 21 7.14 -3.90 0.51
N GLN A 22 5.86 -4.17 0.78
CA GLN A 22 4.89 -3.12 1.13
C GLN A 22 5.30 -2.35 2.38
N PHE A 23 5.76 -3.05 3.43
CA PHE A 23 6.21 -2.43 4.69
C PHE A 23 7.29 -1.38 4.49
N TRP A 24 8.32 -1.67 3.69
CA TRP A 24 9.38 -0.69 3.40
C TRP A 24 8.89 0.50 2.59
N ILE A 25 7.97 0.27 1.63
CA ILE A 25 7.32 1.35 0.88
C ILE A 25 6.50 2.23 1.83
N PHE A 26 5.76 1.63 2.78
CA PHE A 26 5.00 2.37 3.80
C PHE A 26 5.91 3.19 4.72
N ILE A 27 7.02 2.64 5.22
CA ILE A 27 8.00 3.39 6.05
C ILE A 27 8.52 4.62 5.29
N LEU A 28 8.86 4.46 4.01
CA LEU A 28 9.36 5.54 3.18
C LEU A 28 8.27 6.61 2.97
N LEU A 29 7.08 6.19 2.53
CA LEU A 29 6.00 7.10 2.19
C LEU A 29 5.47 7.84 3.42
N PHE A 30 5.17 7.10 4.48
CA PHE A 30 4.66 7.68 5.73
C PHE A 30 5.68 8.62 6.37
N GLY A 31 6.96 8.24 6.41
CA GLY A 31 8.01 9.11 6.91
C GLY A 31 8.15 10.39 6.09
N LYS A 32 8.19 10.28 4.75
CA LYS A 32 8.33 11.44 3.85
C LYS A 32 7.14 12.38 3.93
N VAL A 33 5.93 11.85 3.77
CA VAL A 33 4.68 12.65 3.79
C VAL A 33 4.47 13.26 5.18
N GLY A 34 4.66 12.47 6.23
CA GLY A 34 4.57 12.93 7.62
C GLY A 34 5.54 14.07 7.89
N PHE A 35 6.81 13.96 7.47
CA PHE A 35 7.79 15.03 7.65
C PHE A 35 7.42 16.30 6.87
N ILE A 36 7.02 16.17 5.60
CA ILE A 36 6.65 17.31 4.75
C ILE A 36 5.45 18.08 5.33
N ILE A 37 4.48 17.39 5.94
CA ILE A 37 3.31 18.03 6.55
C ILE A 37 3.64 18.62 7.92
N LEU A 38 4.34 17.87 8.79
CA LEU A 38 4.60 18.28 10.16
C LEU A 38 5.64 19.41 10.24
N PHE A 39 6.59 19.48 9.30
CA PHE A 39 7.61 20.51 9.27
C PHE A 39 7.04 21.95 9.23
N PRO A 40 6.20 22.36 8.26
CA PRO A 40 5.64 23.71 8.24
C PRO A 40 4.74 23.99 9.45
N ILE A 41 3.95 23.00 9.90
CA ILE A 41 3.11 23.10 11.09
C ILE A 41 3.97 23.38 12.32
N SER A 42 5.11 22.69 12.46
CA SER A 42 6.03 22.88 13.58
C SER A 42 6.63 24.29 13.62
N ILE A 43 6.91 24.91 12.46
CA ILE A 43 7.44 26.27 12.37
C ILE A 43 6.40 27.28 12.85
N ILE A 44 5.16 27.16 12.36
CA ILE A 44 4.06 28.05 12.77
C ILE A 44 3.79 27.91 14.26
N SER A 45 3.72 26.67 14.75
CA SER A 45 3.55 26.38 16.17
C SER A 45 4.69 26.97 17.01
N HIS A 46 5.93 26.90 16.53
CA HIS A 46 7.09 27.45 17.25
C HIS A 46 6.97 28.94 17.49
N ILE A 47 6.61 29.68 16.44
CA ILE A 47 6.43 31.14 16.50
C ILE A 47 5.29 31.49 17.47
N ALA A 48 4.19 30.74 17.43
CA ALA A 48 3.06 30.94 18.33
C ALA A 48 3.45 30.69 19.80
N VAL A 49 4.21 29.65 20.10
CA VAL A 49 4.67 29.35 21.47
C VAL A 49 5.64 30.41 21.97
N ILE A 50 6.59 30.86 21.15
CA ILE A 50 7.50 31.97 21.52
C ILE A 50 6.70 33.23 21.84
N HIS A 51 5.64 33.53 21.11
CA HIS A 51 4.85 34.74 21.34
C HIS A 51 3.93 34.65 22.58
N ALA A 52 3.51 33.44 22.95
CA ALA A 52 2.62 33.20 24.09
C ALA A 52 3.37 32.92 25.40
N SER A 53 4.67 32.62 25.34
CA SER A 53 5.49 32.31 26.51
C SER A 53 6.08 33.58 27.12
N ASP A 54 6.14 33.61 28.45
CA ASP A 54 6.85 34.63 29.21
C ASP A 54 8.38 34.38 29.26
N ASP A 55 8.83 33.20 28.83
CA ASP A 55 10.24 32.81 28.81
C ASP A 55 10.98 33.39 27.60
N SER A 56 12.32 33.42 27.70
CA SER A 56 13.13 33.83 26.56
C SER A 56 12.97 32.85 25.38
N TRP A 57 12.95 33.36 24.15
CA TRP A 57 12.82 32.54 22.93
C TRP A 57 13.86 31.42 22.85
N GLN A 58 15.05 31.63 23.44
CA GLN A 58 16.13 30.64 23.49
C GLN A 58 15.78 29.45 24.38
N GLN A 59 15.25 29.71 25.58
CA GLN A 59 14.82 28.68 26.51
C GLN A 59 13.69 27.84 25.90
N VAL A 60 12.65 28.49 25.40
CA VAL A 60 11.54 27.83 24.70
C VAL A 60 12.02 26.96 23.54
N THR A 61 12.98 27.45 22.75
CA THR A 61 13.54 26.70 21.62
C THR A 61 14.33 25.48 22.07
N VAL A 62 15.18 25.61 23.10
CA VAL A 62 15.97 24.48 23.61
C VAL A 62 15.07 23.40 24.21
N GLU A 63 14.05 23.80 24.99
CA GLU A 63 13.09 22.87 25.58
C GLU A 63 12.32 22.10 24.51
N LEU A 64 11.80 22.79 23.48
CA LEU A 64 11.09 22.14 22.37
C LEU A 64 12.02 21.27 21.51
N LEU A 65 13.27 21.67 21.32
CA LEU A 65 14.26 20.94 20.54
C LEU A 65 14.69 19.62 21.20
N ILE A 66 14.78 19.59 22.53
CA ILE A 66 15.14 18.38 23.28
C ILE A 66 13.89 17.54 23.59
N GLY A 67 12.76 18.20 23.81
CA GLY A 67 11.49 17.57 24.17
C GLY A 67 10.68 17.14 22.95
N LEU A 68 9.94 18.08 22.36
CA LEU A 68 8.87 17.78 21.38
C LEU A 68 9.40 17.40 19.99
N TYR A 69 10.39 18.12 19.46
CA TYR A 69 10.85 17.97 18.07
C TYR A 69 11.49 16.63 17.71
N PRO A 70 12.23 15.94 18.60
CA PRO A 70 12.76 14.60 18.31
C PRO A 70 11.65 13.59 18.04
N PHE A 71 10.51 13.70 18.72
CA PHE A 71 9.37 12.83 18.48
C PHE A 71 8.54 13.30 17.28
N LEU A 72 8.24 14.61 17.21
CA LEU A 72 7.38 15.18 16.17
C LEU A 72 8.01 15.12 14.78
N LEU A 73 9.27 15.51 14.64
CA LEU A 73 9.99 15.58 13.36
C LEU A 73 11.05 14.49 13.23
N GLY A 74 11.70 14.12 14.33
CA GLY A 74 12.77 13.12 14.30
C GLY A 74 12.28 11.74 13.92
N ILE A 75 11.13 11.27 14.44
CA ILE A 75 10.58 9.96 14.07
C ILE A 75 10.23 9.88 12.57
N PRO A 76 9.45 10.82 11.99
CA PRO A 76 9.20 10.83 10.54
C PRO A 76 10.47 10.93 9.69
N LEU A 77 11.43 11.77 10.11
CA LEU A 77 12.69 11.95 9.40
C LEU A 77 13.54 10.68 9.42
N LEU A 78 13.64 10.00 10.57
CA LEU A 78 14.36 8.73 10.70
C LEU A 78 13.67 7.64 9.87
N SER A 79 12.34 7.55 9.91
CA SER A 79 11.57 6.62 9.07
C SER A 79 11.85 6.86 7.59
N TRP A 80 11.82 8.12 7.15
CA TRP A 80 12.11 8.48 5.76
C TRP A 80 13.54 8.11 5.38
N LEU A 81 14.53 8.44 6.20
CA LEU A 81 15.94 8.15 5.96
C LEU A 81 16.19 6.63 5.88
N ILE A 82 15.69 5.88 6.85
CA ILE A 82 15.84 4.41 6.91
C ILE A 82 15.17 3.78 5.69
N GLY A 83 13.92 4.16 5.37
CA GLY A 83 13.22 3.67 4.20
C GLY A 83 13.97 3.97 2.89
N HIS A 84 14.52 5.18 2.76
CA HIS A 84 15.28 5.61 1.59
C HIS A 84 16.58 4.82 1.42
N ILE A 85 17.34 4.63 2.50
CA ILE A 85 18.57 3.84 2.48
C ILE A 85 18.25 2.39 2.11
N VAL A 86 17.26 1.78 2.74
CA VAL A 86 16.93 0.37 2.53
C VAL A 86 16.45 0.14 1.09
N ILE A 87 15.59 1.00 0.56
CA ILE A 87 15.05 0.85 -0.80
C ILE A 87 16.13 1.03 -1.86
N ASN A 88 16.98 2.06 -1.73
CA ASN A 88 17.94 2.42 -2.77
C ASN A 88 19.27 1.66 -2.66
N ARG A 89 19.71 1.31 -1.44
CA ARG A 89 21.03 0.70 -1.21
C ARG A 89 20.96 -0.81 -1.00
N PHE A 90 19.83 -1.33 -0.53
CA PHE A 90 19.68 -2.74 -0.16
C PHE A 90 18.48 -3.42 -0.85
N PRO A 91 18.45 -3.53 -2.19
CA PRO A 91 17.32 -4.13 -2.93
C PRO A 91 16.99 -5.56 -2.46
N ARG A 92 18.00 -6.33 -2.03
CA ARG A 92 17.81 -7.68 -1.48
C ARG A 92 17.08 -7.73 -0.13
N LEU A 93 17.12 -6.65 0.64
CA LEU A 93 16.50 -6.59 1.98
C LEU A 93 15.01 -6.28 1.88
N TRP A 94 14.64 -5.34 0.99
CA TRP A 94 13.27 -4.86 0.91
C TRP A 94 12.45 -5.55 -0.18
N PHE A 95 13.06 -5.82 -1.34
CA PHE A 95 12.34 -6.33 -2.49
C PHE A 95 12.32 -7.85 -2.47
N ARG A 96 11.11 -8.41 -2.39
CA ARG A 96 10.86 -9.83 -2.60
C ARG A 96 9.80 -9.94 -3.70
N PRO A 97 10.06 -10.72 -4.76
CA PRO A 97 9.06 -10.90 -5.79
C PRO A 97 7.79 -11.53 -5.18
N PRO A 98 6.62 -11.20 -5.72
CA PRO A 98 5.39 -11.83 -5.29
C PRO A 98 5.44 -13.34 -5.61
N LYS A 99 4.65 -14.13 -4.87
CA LYS A 99 4.61 -15.60 -5.07
C LYS A 99 4.09 -15.99 -6.44
N GLY A 100 3.27 -15.13 -7.05
CA GLY A 100 2.66 -15.31 -8.35
C GLY A 100 1.47 -14.37 -8.52
N PRO A 101 0.74 -14.47 -9.64
CA PRO A 101 -0.48 -13.68 -9.87
C PRO A 101 -1.61 -14.12 -8.94
N LEU A 102 -2.48 -13.19 -8.54
CA LEU A 102 -3.70 -13.52 -7.80
C LEU A 102 -4.85 -13.89 -8.75
N TRP A 103 -4.93 -13.21 -9.88
CA TRP A 103 -5.90 -13.50 -10.93
C TRP A 103 -5.39 -13.00 -12.30
N GLU A 104 -5.94 -13.56 -13.36
CA GLU A 104 -5.70 -13.19 -14.75
C GLU A 104 -7.01 -13.16 -15.53
N LEU A 105 -7.23 -12.10 -16.29
CA LEU A 105 -8.26 -12.03 -17.33
C LEU A 105 -7.55 -12.13 -18.68
N ASN A 106 -7.90 -13.13 -19.47
CA ASN A 106 -7.31 -13.33 -20.79
C ASN A 106 -8.36 -13.05 -21.87
N ARG A 107 -8.20 -11.92 -22.56
CA ARG A 107 -9.09 -11.49 -23.63
C ARG A 107 -8.99 -12.39 -24.87
N ARG A 108 -7.82 -12.98 -25.12
CA ARG A 108 -7.59 -13.85 -26.28
C ARG A 108 -8.30 -15.20 -26.15
N THR A 109 -8.29 -15.78 -24.96
CA THR A 109 -8.96 -17.07 -24.69
C THR A 109 -10.37 -16.90 -24.14
N GLY A 110 -10.72 -15.72 -23.62
CA GLY A 110 -11.97 -15.49 -22.92
C GLY A 110 -12.02 -16.15 -21.54
N LEU A 111 -10.88 -16.56 -20.98
CA LEU A 111 -10.78 -17.25 -19.69
C LEU A 111 -10.38 -16.30 -18.57
N VAL A 112 -10.88 -16.61 -17.38
CA VAL A 112 -10.51 -16.01 -16.10
C VAL A 112 -9.80 -17.09 -15.29
N THR A 113 -8.63 -16.77 -14.76
CA THR A 113 -7.87 -17.64 -13.86
C THR A 113 -7.73 -16.99 -12.50
N ILE A 114 -8.09 -17.70 -11.43
CA ILE A 114 -7.91 -17.27 -10.03
C ILE A 114 -6.94 -18.24 -9.37
N PHE A 115 -5.91 -17.70 -8.73
CA PHE A 115 -4.81 -18.47 -8.14
C PHE A 115 -4.93 -18.53 -6.62
N GLY A 116 -5.08 -19.75 -6.09
CA GLY A 116 -5.16 -20.08 -4.68
C GLY A 116 -3.81 -20.50 -4.09
N TYR A 117 -3.29 -19.70 -3.13
CA TYR A 117 -2.00 -19.96 -2.47
C TYR A 117 -2.12 -20.57 -1.06
N LYS A 118 -3.31 -21.04 -0.64
CA LYS A 118 -3.56 -21.54 0.72
C LYS A 118 -2.68 -22.75 1.05
N ARG A 119 -2.58 -23.72 0.13
CA ARG A 119 -1.78 -24.94 0.30
C ARG A 119 -0.34 -24.83 -0.18
N HIS A 120 -0.02 -23.78 -0.95
CA HIS A 120 1.31 -23.56 -1.53
C HIS A 120 2.44 -23.61 -0.49
N ARG A 121 2.22 -23.13 0.75
CA ARG A 121 3.27 -23.15 1.79
C ARG A 121 3.54 -24.55 2.36
N LYS A 122 2.54 -25.44 2.36
CA LYS A 122 2.63 -26.78 2.97
C LYS A 122 2.92 -27.87 1.95
N GLU A 123 2.27 -27.81 0.79
CA GLU A 123 2.26 -28.87 -0.23
C GLU A 123 2.94 -28.43 -1.53
N GLY A 124 3.29 -27.15 -1.68
CA GLY A 124 3.87 -26.62 -2.93
C GLY A 124 2.87 -26.47 -4.09
N VAL A 125 1.61 -26.85 -3.88
CA VAL A 125 0.55 -26.79 -4.91
C VAL A 125 -0.09 -25.39 -4.95
N ILE A 126 -0.20 -24.84 -6.15
CA ILE A 126 -1.02 -23.66 -6.46
C ILE A 126 -2.36 -24.19 -6.99
N GLU A 127 -3.44 -23.85 -6.31
CA GLU A 127 -4.78 -24.16 -6.79
C GLU A 127 -5.12 -23.15 -7.89
N GLU A 128 -5.60 -23.61 -9.04
CA GLU A 128 -6.01 -22.74 -10.14
C GLU A 128 -7.48 -23.01 -10.44
N PHE A 129 -8.29 -21.96 -10.33
CA PHE A 129 -9.66 -21.97 -10.80
C PHE A 129 -9.71 -21.29 -12.16
N ILE A 130 -10.16 -22.00 -13.19
CA ILE A 130 -10.24 -21.50 -14.56
C ILE A 130 -11.68 -21.62 -15.04
N ALA A 131 -12.28 -20.50 -15.42
CA ALA A 131 -13.63 -20.45 -15.96
C ALA A 131 -13.74 -19.38 -17.05
N PRO A 132 -14.66 -19.52 -18.01
CA PRO A 132 -14.85 -18.51 -19.05
C PRO A 132 -15.49 -17.24 -18.48
N PHE A 133 -15.12 -16.08 -19.04
CA PHE A 133 -15.53 -14.77 -18.54
C PHE A 133 -17.04 -14.57 -18.51
N TYR A 134 -17.80 -15.19 -19.44
CA TYR A 134 -19.27 -15.06 -19.47
C TYR A 134 -19.97 -15.77 -18.30
N GLU A 135 -19.27 -16.60 -17.53
CA GLU A 135 -19.78 -17.25 -16.30
C GLU A 135 -19.59 -16.36 -15.06
N PHE A 136 -18.97 -15.18 -15.23
CA PHE A 136 -18.83 -14.20 -14.18
C PHE A 136 -19.85 -13.08 -14.35
N ASP A 137 -20.61 -12.83 -13.29
CA ASP A 137 -21.51 -11.70 -13.21
C ASP A 137 -20.79 -10.54 -12.48
N ALA A 138 -21.01 -9.32 -12.97
CA ALA A 138 -20.41 -8.12 -12.39
C ALA A 138 -21.32 -7.54 -11.31
N TYR A 139 -20.76 -7.36 -10.11
CA TYR A 139 -21.43 -6.77 -8.97
C TYR A 139 -20.72 -5.50 -8.54
N MET A 140 -21.51 -4.52 -8.09
CA MET A 140 -20.99 -3.35 -7.38
C MET A 140 -21.22 -3.57 -5.89
N THR A 141 -20.13 -3.60 -5.12
CA THR A 141 -20.19 -3.58 -3.66
C THR A 141 -20.12 -2.15 -3.18
N THR A 142 -20.97 -1.81 -2.21
CA THR A 142 -20.95 -0.51 -1.55
C THR A 142 -20.57 -0.73 -0.09
N THR A 143 -19.43 -0.18 0.30
CA THR A 143 -18.94 -0.25 1.68
C THR A 143 -19.12 1.11 2.33
N HIS A 144 -19.84 1.15 3.44
CA HIS A 144 -20.01 2.37 4.23
C HIS A 144 -19.01 2.37 5.39
N ASP A 145 -18.24 3.44 5.50
CA ASP A 145 -17.40 3.73 6.67
C ASP A 145 -17.75 5.13 7.21
N ARG A 146 -17.20 5.48 8.39
CA ARG A 146 -17.37 6.79 9.04
C ARG A 146 -16.98 7.97 8.13
N HIS A 147 -16.17 7.73 7.11
CA HIS A 147 -15.66 8.73 6.17
C HIS A 147 -16.44 8.79 4.85
N GLY A 148 -17.42 7.91 4.63
CA GLY A 148 -18.26 7.94 3.43
C GLY A 148 -18.59 6.58 2.85
N CYS A 149 -18.99 6.61 1.57
CA CYS A 149 -19.46 5.47 0.80
C CYS A 149 -18.44 5.14 -0.28
N TYR A 150 -17.93 3.91 -0.30
CA TYR A 150 -16.97 3.42 -1.27
C TYR A 150 -17.62 2.38 -2.17
N HIS A 151 -17.50 2.57 -3.48
CA HIS A 151 -17.99 1.61 -4.47
C HIS A 151 -16.81 0.78 -5.00
N GLY A 152 -16.95 -0.54 -4.97
CA GLY A 152 -15.98 -1.47 -5.54
C GLY A 152 -16.64 -2.34 -6.60
N LEU A 153 -15.91 -2.61 -7.69
CA LEU A 153 -16.32 -3.60 -8.68
C LEU A 153 -15.86 -4.99 -8.24
N MET A 154 -16.74 -5.97 -8.36
CA MET A 154 -16.43 -7.39 -8.14
C MET A 154 -16.93 -8.22 -9.31
N LEU A 155 -16.17 -9.25 -9.66
CA LEU A 155 -16.65 -10.33 -10.53
C LEU A 155 -16.88 -11.56 -9.66
N GLN A 156 -18.09 -12.10 -9.71
CA GLN A 156 -18.48 -13.30 -8.99
C GLN A 156 -18.81 -14.39 -9.99
N HIS A 157 -18.25 -15.58 -9.79
CA HIS A 157 -18.58 -16.74 -10.60
C HIS A 157 -20.01 -17.20 -10.29
N ARG A 158 -20.79 -17.54 -11.32
CA ARG A 158 -22.21 -17.90 -11.18
C ARG A 158 -22.44 -19.22 -10.44
N TYR A 159 -21.54 -20.17 -10.61
CA TYR A 159 -21.74 -21.55 -10.14
C TYR A 159 -20.85 -21.95 -8.97
N GLU A 160 -19.82 -21.18 -8.66
CA GLU A 160 -18.85 -21.48 -7.61
C GLU A 160 -18.60 -20.25 -6.73
N GLU A 161 -18.17 -20.48 -5.49
CA GLU A 161 -17.81 -19.43 -4.53
C GLU A 161 -16.45 -18.81 -4.85
N GLN A 162 -16.28 -18.34 -6.09
CA GLN A 162 -15.06 -17.70 -6.58
C GLN A 162 -15.35 -16.26 -6.94
N CYS A 163 -14.53 -15.34 -6.43
CA CYS A 163 -14.70 -13.93 -6.67
C CYS A 163 -13.37 -13.21 -6.89
N ILE A 164 -13.41 -12.20 -7.75
CA ILE A 164 -12.32 -11.24 -7.96
C ILE A 164 -12.81 -9.90 -7.46
N ASN A 165 -12.09 -9.36 -6.47
CA ASN A 165 -12.34 -8.02 -5.98
C ASN A 165 -11.38 -7.03 -6.67
N PHE A 166 -11.94 -6.12 -7.48
CA PHE A 166 -11.18 -5.09 -8.18
C PHE A 166 -11.00 -3.82 -7.36
N HIS A 167 -11.45 -3.77 -6.11
CA HIS A 167 -11.19 -2.64 -5.22
C HIS A 167 -9.69 -2.36 -5.08
N ALA A 168 -8.83 -3.39 -5.21
CA ALA A 168 -7.38 -3.25 -5.20
C ALA A 168 -6.76 -2.68 -6.49
N LEU A 169 -7.53 -2.55 -7.58
CA LEU A 169 -7.04 -1.98 -8.85
C LEU A 169 -7.10 -0.45 -8.89
N LEU A 170 -7.98 0.15 -8.11
CA LEU A 170 -8.09 1.60 -7.97
C LEU A 170 -7.08 2.03 -6.90
N GLY A 171 -5.80 2.10 -7.28
CA GLY A 171 -4.90 3.03 -6.58
C GLY A 171 -5.50 4.44 -6.66
N PRO A 172 -5.31 5.30 -5.64
CA PRO A 172 -5.80 6.67 -5.73
C PRO A 172 -5.17 7.34 -6.96
N ASP A 173 -6.03 7.91 -7.82
CA ASP A 173 -5.65 8.78 -8.94
C ASP A 173 -4.87 10.02 -8.46
#